data_AF-A0A1I0PFF0-F1
#
_entry.id   AF-A0A1I0PFF0-F1
#
_cell.length_a   1.000
_cell.length_b   1.000
_cell.length_c   1.000
_cell.angle_alpha   90.00
_cell.angle_beta   90.00
_cell.angle_gamma   90.00
#
_symmetry.space_group_name_H-M   'P 1'
#
loop_
_entity.id
_entity.type
_entity.pdbx_description
1 polymer ?
#
loop_
_entity_poly.entity_id
_entity_poly.type
_entity_poly.pdbx_seq_one_letter_code
_entity_poly.pdbx_strand_id
1 'polypeptide(L)'
;MSDSTHLEASAPPNIEIIGFKDVIAALKAGMRDFSRAPAFGLFFAGFYVIMGIVIYLQLDVLDQSYWIIPVALGFPLLAPFLAVGLYEVSRRLETGEPLDWAQVLGVVFNQKDRQFPSIAMVIIMIFMFWVFVAHLVFAIFMGLEPLTNITSNWQDALLNRNGITMMVVGTAVGAVLAFCLFSLTVTSLPLLLDRELDFITAMIFSFQSVLQNLVPMVGWGLMISGLMLLGMLPFFLGLFVVLPVLGHATWHLYRRVMSFED
;
A
#
# COMPACT_ATOMS: atom_id res chain seq x y z
N MET A 1 -36.33 -19.89 -12.69
CA MET A 1 -35.13 -19.54 -13.47
C MET A 1 -34.65 -18.20 -12.95
N SER A 2 -33.62 -18.21 -12.11
CA SER A 2 -33.01 -16.98 -11.63
C SER A 2 -32.12 -16.45 -12.75
N ASP A 3 -32.40 -15.25 -13.25
CA ASP A 3 -31.47 -14.49 -14.08
C ASP A 3 -30.23 -14.20 -13.24
N SER A 4 -29.24 -15.07 -13.34
CA SER A 4 -27.86 -14.71 -13.01
C SER A 4 -27.38 -13.79 -14.13
N THR A 5 -27.56 -12.48 -13.94
CA THR A 5 -26.82 -11.45 -14.67
C THR A 5 -25.33 -11.70 -14.42
N HIS A 6 -24.74 -12.54 -15.27
CA HIS A 6 -23.30 -12.65 -15.39
C HIS A 6 -22.82 -11.28 -15.85
N LEU A 7 -22.22 -10.53 -14.94
CA LEU A 7 -21.44 -9.36 -15.28
C LEU A 7 -20.42 -9.78 -16.35
N GLU A 8 -20.58 -9.25 -17.55
CA GLU A 8 -19.72 -9.58 -18.69
C GLU A 8 -18.29 -9.11 -18.35
N ALA A 9 -17.31 -10.02 -18.45
CA ALA A 9 -15.93 -9.68 -18.12
C ALA A 9 -15.46 -8.52 -19.00
N SER A 10 -14.94 -7.45 -18.38
CA SER A 10 -14.40 -6.31 -19.12
C SER A 10 -13.25 -6.74 -20.06
N ALA A 11 -13.11 -6.07 -21.20
CA ALA A 11 -11.99 -6.30 -22.11
C ALA A 11 -10.63 -6.11 -21.38
N PRO A 12 -9.61 -6.92 -21.70
CA PRO A 12 -8.31 -6.81 -21.06
C PRO A 12 -7.66 -5.45 -21.36
N PRO A 13 -6.98 -4.81 -20.39
CA PRO A 13 -6.28 -3.55 -20.62
C PRO A 13 -5.05 -3.73 -21.52
N ASN A 14 -4.74 -2.71 -22.29
CA ASN A 14 -3.46 -2.55 -22.96
C ASN A 14 -2.47 -1.85 -22.00
N ILE A 15 -1.22 -2.33 -21.96
CA ILE A 15 -0.17 -1.74 -21.12
C ILE A 15 0.61 -0.72 -21.94
N GLU A 16 0.61 0.52 -21.46
CA GLU A 16 1.33 1.63 -22.06
C GLU A 16 2.75 1.77 -21.51
N ILE A 17 3.68 2.24 -22.34
CA ILE A 17 5.04 2.57 -21.93
C ILE A 17 5.05 3.98 -21.36
N ILE A 18 5.44 4.12 -20.10
CA ILE A 18 5.50 5.40 -19.38
C ILE A 18 6.95 5.83 -19.11
N GLY A 19 7.16 7.13 -18.94
CA GLY A 19 8.42 7.71 -18.49
C GLY A 19 8.33 8.32 -17.08
N PHE A 20 9.47 8.80 -16.56
CA PHE A 20 9.49 9.55 -15.30
C PHE A 20 8.62 10.81 -15.31
N LYS A 21 8.40 11.41 -16.49
CA LYS A 21 7.50 12.58 -16.64
C LYS A 21 6.07 12.22 -16.25
N ASP A 22 5.62 11.01 -16.59
CA ASP A 22 4.28 10.50 -16.28
C ASP A 22 4.12 10.24 -14.79
N VAL A 23 5.16 9.70 -14.14
CA VAL A 23 5.21 9.53 -12.68
C VAL A 23 5.08 10.88 -11.97
N ILE A 24 5.83 11.89 -12.40
CA ILE A 24 5.75 13.24 -11.83
C ILE A 24 4.38 13.88 -12.12
N ALA A 25 3.82 13.67 -13.32
CA ALA A 25 2.51 14.17 -13.67
C ALA A 25 1.41 13.53 -12.81
N ALA A 26 1.50 12.22 -12.54
CA ALA A 26 0.60 11.51 -11.65
C ALA A 26 0.68 12.05 -10.22
N LEU A 27 1.89 12.31 -9.70
CA LEU A 27 2.07 12.92 -8.38
C LEU A 27 1.45 14.33 -8.30
N LYS A 28 1.66 15.17 -9.32
CA LYS A 28 1.06 16.50 -9.40
C LYS A 28 -0.47 16.43 -9.46
N ALA A 29 -1.02 15.47 -10.20
CA ALA A 29 -2.46 15.24 -10.25
C ALA A 29 -3.00 14.78 -8.89
N GLY A 30 -2.29 13.88 -8.20
CA GLY A 30 -2.66 13.45 -6.84
C GLY A 30 -2.66 14.60 -5.83
N MET A 31 -1.68 15.51 -5.90
CA MET A 31 -1.65 16.71 -5.07
C MET A 31 -2.83 17.65 -5.36
N ARG A 32 -3.19 17.80 -6.65
CA ARG A 32 -4.33 18.62 -7.06
C ARG A 32 -5.65 18.04 -6.55
N ASP A 33 -5.82 16.72 -6.62
CA ASP A 33 -7.02 16.05 -6.14
C ASP A 33 -7.15 16.15 -4.62
N PHE A 34 -6.05 15.94 -3.89
CA PHE A 34 -6.04 16.15 -2.44
C PHE A 34 -6.40 17.59 -2.06
N SER A 35 -5.91 18.58 -2.80
CA SER A 35 -6.23 19.99 -2.57
C SER A 35 -7.70 20.33 -2.84
N ARG A 36 -8.36 19.58 -3.74
CA ARG A 36 -9.79 19.75 -4.06
C ARG A 36 -10.70 19.03 -3.07
N ALA A 37 -10.27 17.89 -2.54
CA ALA A 37 -11.06 17.03 -1.66
C ALA A 37 -10.31 16.67 -0.35
N PRO A 38 -9.80 17.66 0.42
CA PRO A 38 -8.90 17.38 1.55
C PRO A 38 -9.58 16.58 2.67
N ALA A 39 -10.89 16.77 2.87
CA ALA A 39 -11.63 16.10 3.93
C ALA A 39 -11.63 14.56 3.79
N PHE A 40 -11.78 14.04 2.57
CA PHE A 40 -11.69 12.60 2.30
C PHE A 40 -10.27 12.08 2.57
N GLY A 41 -9.26 12.81 2.08
CA GLY A 41 -7.86 12.49 2.33
C GLY A 41 -7.54 12.38 3.82
N LEU A 42 -7.90 13.41 4.59
CA LEU A 42 -7.68 13.44 6.05
C LEU A 42 -8.42 12.31 6.77
N PHE A 43 -9.66 11.99 6.35
CA PHE A 43 -10.43 10.89 6.92
C PHE A 43 -9.74 9.54 6.71
N PHE A 44 -9.37 9.19 5.48
CA PHE A 44 -8.72 7.90 5.19
C PHE A 44 -7.31 7.82 5.80
N ALA A 45 -6.54 8.92 5.76
CA ALA A 45 -5.23 8.98 6.42
C ALA A 45 -5.33 8.87 7.94
N GLY A 46 -6.42 9.36 8.54
CA GLY A 46 -6.65 9.32 9.99
C GLY A 46 -6.58 7.91 10.57
N PHE A 47 -7.06 6.89 9.86
CA PHE A 47 -6.95 5.49 10.31
C PHE A 47 -5.49 5.07 10.50
N TYR A 48 -4.63 5.40 9.55
CA TYR A 48 -3.21 5.06 9.61
C TYR A 48 -2.47 5.84 10.68
N VAL A 49 -2.77 7.13 10.82
CA VAL A 49 -2.19 7.97 11.87
C VAL A 49 -2.58 7.45 13.25
N ILE A 50 -3.86 7.15 13.46
CA ILE A 50 -4.36 6.60 14.74
C ILE A 50 -3.68 5.26 15.04
N MET A 51 -3.56 4.34 14.06
CA MET A 51 -2.85 3.07 14.26
C MET A 51 -1.39 3.28 14.66
N GLY A 52 -0.68 4.20 14.00
CA GLY A 52 0.71 4.53 14.33
C GLY A 52 0.85 5.11 15.74
N ILE A 53 -0.05 6.02 16.13
CA ILE A 53 -0.08 6.59 17.48
C ILE A 53 -0.39 5.52 18.52
N VAL A 54 -1.33 4.60 18.27
CA VAL A 54 -1.63 3.48 19.18
C VAL A 54 -0.40 2.61 19.39
N ILE A 55 0.34 2.27 18.33
CA ILE A 55 1.59 1.51 18.46
C ILE A 55 2.61 2.28 19.30
N TYR A 56 2.79 3.57 19.05
CA TYR A 56 3.71 4.40 19.82
C TYR A 56 3.33 4.45 21.31
N LEU A 57 2.07 4.70 21.65
CA LEU A 57 1.61 4.78 23.04
C LEU A 57 1.80 3.44 23.77
N GLN A 58 1.60 2.32 23.09
CA GLN A 58 1.81 0.98 23.67
C GLN A 58 3.28 0.74 24.02
N LEU A 59 4.18 1.10 23.11
CA LEU A 59 5.62 0.91 23.27
C LEU A 59 6.27 1.88 24.25
N ASP A 60 5.90 3.16 24.20
CA ASP A 60 6.64 4.25 24.88
C ASP A 60 5.99 4.68 26.21
N VAL A 61 4.67 4.53 26.33
CA VAL A 61 3.91 5.02 27.51
C VAL A 61 3.45 3.86 28.39
N LEU A 62 2.97 2.77 27.79
CA LEU A 62 2.35 1.67 28.53
C LEU A 62 3.33 0.52 28.85
N ASP A 63 4.50 0.47 28.20
CA ASP A 63 5.43 -0.67 28.23
C ASP A 63 4.71 -2.02 27.95
N GLN A 64 3.67 -1.98 27.12
CA GLN A 64 2.85 -3.14 26.77
C GLN A 64 2.96 -3.46 25.29
N SER A 65 3.09 -4.74 24.96
CA SER A 65 3.19 -5.19 23.56
C SER A 65 1.93 -5.86 23.02
N TYR A 66 0.87 -5.95 23.83
CA TYR A 66 -0.33 -6.75 23.50
C TYR A 66 -1.05 -6.30 22.22
N TRP A 67 -1.08 -5.00 21.92
CA TRP A 67 -1.80 -4.45 20.77
C TRP A 67 -0.96 -4.35 19.49
N ILE A 68 0.35 -4.56 19.56
CA ILE A 68 1.24 -4.42 18.39
C ILE A 68 0.86 -5.43 17.30
N ILE A 69 0.67 -6.69 17.68
CA ILE A 69 0.34 -7.76 16.72
C ILE A 69 -1.03 -7.50 16.06
N PRO A 70 -2.13 -7.25 16.80
CA PRO A 70 -3.42 -6.91 16.18
C PRO A 70 -3.36 -5.69 15.25
N VAL A 71 -2.67 -4.61 15.65
CA VAL A 71 -2.58 -3.40 14.82
C VAL A 71 -1.72 -3.66 13.58
N ALA A 72 -0.60 -4.37 13.73
CA ALA A 72 0.27 -4.74 12.60
C ALA A 72 -0.45 -5.66 11.59
N LEU A 73 -1.29 -6.59 12.06
CA LEU A 73 -2.13 -7.44 11.20
C LEU A 73 -3.30 -6.67 10.58
N GLY A 74 -3.86 -5.70 11.31
CA GLY A 74 -4.97 -4.86 10.84
C GLY A 74 -4.57 -3.96 9.68
N PHE A 75 -3.31 -3.51 9.63
CA PHE A 75 -2.84 -2.59 8.59
C PHE A 75 -2.94 -3.19 7.17
N PRO A 76 -2.35 -4.37 6.85
CA PRO A 76 -2.48 -4.98 5.53
C PRO A 76 -3.92 -5.34 5.14
N LEU A 77 -4.77 -5.64 6.13
CA LEU A 77 -6.18 -5.97 5.91
C LEU A 77 -7.01 -4.73 5.53
N LEU A 78 -6.80 -3.62 6.23
CA LEU A 78 -7.57 -2.38 6.04
C LEU A 78 -7.05 -1.54 4.88
N ALA A 79 -5.75 -1.62 4.59
CA ALA A 79 -5.10 -0.74 3.63
C ALA A 79 -5.71 -0.76 2.22
N PRO A 80 -6.04 -1.92 1.62
CA PRO A 80 -6.69 -1.97 0.30
C PRO A 80 -8.02 -1.21 0.27
N PHE A 81 -8.83 -1.31 1.32
CA PHE A 81 -10.13 -0.64 1.42
C PHE A 81 -9.98 0.87 1.60
N LEU A 82 -9.02 1.30 2.41
CA LEU A 82 -8.72 2.73 2.58
C LEU A 82 -8.20 3.35 1.27
N ALA A 83 -7.37 2.60 0.52
CA ALA A 83 -6.87 3.03 -0.77
C ALA A 83 -7.99 3.20 -1.81
N VAL A 84 -8.96 2.27 -1.85
CA VAL A 84 -10.16 2.38 -2.71
C VAL A 84 -10.90 3.69 -2.49
N GLY A 85 -11.05 4.13 -1.24
CA GLY A 85 -11.72 5.38 -0.93
C GLY A 85 -11.07 6.58 -1.62
N LEU A 86 -9.74 6.63 -1.64
CA LEU A 86 -8.98 7.69 -2.33
C LEU A 86 -9.05 7.55 -3.85
N TYR A 87 -9.00 6.32 -4.36
CA TYR A 87 -9.14 6.05 -5.80
C TYR A 87 -10.52 6.46 -6.31
N GLU A 88 -11.58 6.17 -5.56
CA GLU A 88 -12.95 6.56 -5.90
C GLU A 88 -13.12 8.08 -5.95
N VAL A 89 -12.50 8.80 -5.01
CA VAL A 89 -12.50 10.27 -5.02
C VAL A 89 -11.80 10.80 -6.27
N SER A 90 -10.65 10.26 -6.64
CA SER A 90 -9.96 10.67 -7.87
C SER A 90 -10.75 10.32 -9.14
N ARG A 91 -11.37 9.14 -9.17
CA ARG A 91 -12.25 8.71 -10.28
C ARG A 91 -13.40 9.69 -10.48
N ARG A 92 -14.12 10.04 -9.42
CA ARG A 92 -15.22 11.02 -9.47
C ARG A 92 -14.75 12.40 -9.89
N LEU A 93 -13.59 12.85 -9.40
CA LEU A 93 -12.99 14.12 -9.81
C LEU A 93 -12.59 14.12 -11.29
N GLU A 94 -12.18 12.98 -11.84
CA GLU A 94 -11.84 12.81 -13.25
C GLU A 94 -13.09 12.79 -14.14
N THR A 95 -14.17 12.11 -13.73
CA THR A 95 -15.43 12.02 -14.48
C THR A 95 -16.38 13.21 -14.27
N GLY A 96 -16.07 14.11 -13.35
CA GLY A 96 -16.91 15.26 -13.01
C GLY A 96 -18.14 14.90 -12.17
N GLU A 97 -18.13 13.73 -11.54
CA GLU A 97 -19.19 13.28 -10.64
C GLU A 97 -19.15 14.00 -9.28
N PRO A 98 -20.30 14.17 -8.61
CA PRO A 98 -20.35 14.79 -7.30
C PRO A 98 -19.64 13.93 -6.24
N LEU A 99 -18.88 14.61 -5.37
CA LEU A 99 -18.26 14.02 -4.19
C LEU A 99 -19.26 13.98 -3.03
N ASP A 100 -20.04 12.91 -2.97
CA ASP A 100 -20.95 12.62 -1.86
C ASP A 100 -20.36 11.55 -0.93
N TRP A 101 -20.39 11.81 0.39
CA TRP A 101 -19.83 10.90 1.39
C TRP A 101 -20.50 9.53 1.40
N ALA A 102 -21.83 9.47 1.30
CA ALA A 102 -22.55 8.21 1.34
C ALA A 102 -22.24 7.37 0.10
N GLN A 103 -22.08 8.01 -1.06
CA GLN A 103 -21.72 7.31 -2.29
C GLN A 103 -20.27 6.80 -2.27
N VAL A 104 -19.29 7.61 -1.82
CA VAL A 104 -17.89 7.18 -1.71
C VAL A 104 -17.74 6.04 -0.71
N LEU A 105 -18.29 6.19 0.49
CA LEU A 105 -18.24 5.13 1.52
C LEU A 105 -19.05 3.90 1.11
N GLY A 106 -20.15 4.08 0.39
CA GLY A 106 -20.95 3.00 -0.19
C GLY A 106 -20.14 2.16 -1.17
N VAL A 107 -19.33 2.78 -2.04
CA VAL A 107 -18.43 2.05 -2.94
C VAL A 107 -17.39 1.26 -2.15
N VAL A 108 -16.74 1.88 -1.16
CA VAL A 108 -15.75 1.20 -0.31
C VAL A 108 -16.38 -0.02 0.39
N PHE A 109 -17.58 0.15 0.94
CA PHE A 109 -18.29 -0.93 1.62
C PHE A 109 -18.70 -2.05 0.65
N ASN A 110 -19.16 -1.72 -0.54
CA ASN A 110 -19.58 -2.70 -1.55
C ASN A 110 -18.39 -3.51 -2.12
N GLN A 111 -17.16 -3.01 -2.01
CA GLN A 111 -15.99 -3.80 -2.41
C GLN A 111 -15.79 -5.07 -1.58
N LYS A 112 -16.38 -5.16 -0.38
CA LYS A 112 -16.32 -6.37 0.45
C LYS A 112 -16.94 -7.61 -0.22
N ASP A 113 -17.87 -7.40 -1.16
CA ASP A 113 -18.58 -8.48 -1.86
C ASP A 113 -17.96 -8.77 -3.25
N ARG A 114 -16.89 -8.05 -3.62
CA ARG A 114 -16.18 -8.19 -4.90
C ARG A 114 -14.87 -8.96 -4.71
N GLN A 115 -13.89 -8.71 -5.56
CA GLN A 115 -12.59 -9.39 -5.57
C GLN A 115 -11.56 -8.79 -4.58
N PHE A 116 -11.91 -7.69 -3.89
CA PHE A 116 -11.03 -7.02 -2.94
C PHE A 116 -10.64 -7.84 -1.70
N PRO A 117 -11.53 -8.64 -1.09
CA PRO A 117 -11.12 -9.55 -0.01
C PRO A 117 -10.06 -10.56 -0.47
N SER A 118 -10.15 -11.06 -1.71
CA SER A 118 -9.18 -12.01 -2.27
C SER A 118 -7.79 -11.39 -2.38
N ILE A 119 -7.68 -10.15 -2.89
CA ILE A 119 -6.38 -9.47 -2.96
C ILE A 119 -5.86 -9.09 -1.57
N ALA A 120 -6.73 -8.69 -0.63
CA ALA A 120 -6.34 -8.45 0.76
C ALA A 120 -5.78 -9.72 1.41
N MET A 121 -6.36 -10.89 1.12
CA MET A 121 -5.83 -12.18 1.59
C MET A 121 -4.44 -12.49 1.02
N VAL A 122 -4.19 -12.19 -0.26
CA VAL A 122 -2.85 -12.33 -0.86
C VAL A 122 -1.85 -11.41 -0.18
N ILE A 123 -2.21 -10.15 0.08
CA ILE A 123 -1.37 -9.19 0.79
C ILE A 123 -1.03 -9.70 2.20
N ILE A 124 -2.02 -10.21 2.94
CA ILE A 124 -1.82 -10.79 4.27
C ILE A 124 -0.90 -12.01 4.20
N MET A 125 -1.08 -12.90 3.23
CA MET A 125 -0.24 -14.08 3.07
C MET A 125 1.23 -13.70 2.82
N ILE A 126 1.48 -12.73 1.92
CA ILE A 126 2.83 -12.20 1.67
C ILE A 126 3.39 -11.53 2.91
N PHE A 127 2.56 -10.78 3.65
CA PHE A 127 2.97 -10.13 4.90
C PHE A 127 3.33 -11.17 5.99
N MET A 128 2.55 -12.23 6.16
CA MET A 128 2.87 -13.33 7.08
C MET A 128 4.15 -14.06 6.68
N PHE A 129 4.34 -14.28 5.38
CA PHE A 129 5.60 -14.81 4.87
C PHE A 129 6.77 -13.89 5.17
N TRP A 130 6.61 -12.57 5.01
CA TRP A 130 7.62 -11.59 5.39
C TRP A 130 7.92 -11.61 6.89
N VAL A 131 6.91 -11.66 7.76
CA VAL A 131 7.09 -11.79 9.22
C VAL A 131 7.92 -13.03 9.54
N PHE A 132 7.58 -14.18 8.94
CA PHE A 132 8.32 -15.43 9.12
C PHE A 132 9.78 -15.29 8.68
N VAL A 133 10.02 -14.71 7.50
CA VAL A 133 11.38 -14.49 6.96
C VAL A 133 12.17 -13.50 7.84
N ALA A 134 11.54 -12.45 8.35
CA ALA A 134 12.17 -11.49 9.26
C ALA A 134 12.63 -12.17 10.56
N HIS A 135 11.79 -13.05 11.14
CA HIS A 135 12.16 -13.84 12.30
C HIS A 135 13.29 -14.81 12.00
N LEU A 136 13.29 -15.45 10.83
CA LEU A 136 14.35 -16.35 10.41
C LEU A 136 15.70 -15.62 10.23
N VAL A 137 15.69 -14.46 9.56
CA VAL A 137 16.88 -13.61 9.41
C VAL A 137 17.40 -13.19 10.78
N PHE A 138 16.52 -12.71 11.67
CA PHE A 138 16.89 -12.37 13.03
C PHE A 138 17.54 -13.56 13.77
N ALA A 139 16.90 -14.73 13.75
CA ALA A 139 17.38 -15.93 14.44
C ALA A 139 18.73 -16.43 13.91
N ILE A 140 18.97 -16.36 12.60
CA ILE A 140 20.24 -16.82 11.98
C ILE A 140 21.41 -15.93 12.42
N PHE A 141 21.22 -14.61 12.48
CA PHE A 141 22.32 -13.68 12.75
C PHE A 141 22.50 -13.35 14.24
N MET A 142 21.40 -13.23 15.00
CA MET A 142 21.44 -12.88 16.43
C MET A 142 21.46 -14.14 17.32
N GLY A 143 21.11 -15.32 16.79
CA GLY A 143 21.18 -16.58 17.52
C GLY A 143 20.28 -16.62 18.77
N LEU A 144 20.86 -17.05 19.89
CA LEU A 144 20.22 -17.08 21.22
C LEU A 144 20.61 -15.89 22.09
N GLU A 145 21.24 -14.83 21.54
CA GLU A 145 21.52 -13.63 22.33
C GLU A 145 20.22 -13.17 22.99
N PRO A 146 20.19 -13.09 24.34
CA PRO A 146 18.93 -12.92 25.02
C PRO A 146 18.34 -11.57 24.60
N LEU A 147 17.08 -11.60 24.17
CA LEU A 147 16.23 -10.44 23.86
C LEU A 147 16.10 -9.44 25.03
N THR A 148 16.84 -9.65 26.12
CA THR A 148 16.77 -8.93 27.38
C THR A 148 17.57 -7.63 27.42
N ASN A 149 18.43 -7.36 26.42
CA ASN A 149 19.26 -6.13 26.39
C ASN A 149 19.21 -5.32 25.09
N ILE A 150 18.32 -5.66 24.16
CA ILE A 150 18.23 -4.94 22.87
C ILE A 150 17.73 -3.50 23.08
N THR A 151 16.89 -3.26 24.08
CA THR A 151 16.39 -1.92 24.42
C THR A 151 17.37 -1.10 25.26
N SER A 152 18.19 -1.74 26.10
CA SER A 152 19.18 -1.06 26.96
C SER A 152 20.48 -0.72 26.24
N ASN A 153 20.99 -1.60 25.36
CA ASN A 153 22.24 -1.42 24.60
C ASN A 153 22.06 -1.69 23.10
N TRP A 154 21.08 -1.04 22.46
CA TRP A 154 20.78 -1.23 21.04
C TRP A 154 21.99 -0.96 20.11
N GLN A 155 22.90 -0.06 20.51
CA GLN A 155 24.10 0.28 19.73
C GLN A 155 25.04 -0.90 19.61
N ASP A 156 25.34 -1.60 20.72
CA ASP A 156 26.25 -2.75 20.70
C ASP A 156 25.61 -3.97 20.00
N ALA A 157 24.30 -4.11 20.09
CA ALA A 157 23.55 -5.17 19.42
C ALA A 157 23.48 -4.95 17.89
N LEU A 158 23.25 -3.72 17.43
CA LEU A 158 23.03 -3.43 16.00
C LEU A 158 24.32 -3.05 15.25
N LEU A 159 25.28 -2.39 15.89
CA LEU A 159 26.52 -1.93 15.24
C LEU A 159 27.64 -2.98 15.22
N ASN A 160 27.44 -4.12 15.86
CA ASN A 160 28.36 -5.24 15.72
C ASN A 160 28.25 -5.89 14.32
N ARG A 161 29.22 -6.74 13.97
CA ARG A 161 29.28 -7.37 12.66
C ARG A 161 28.03 -8.19 12.32
N ASN A 162 27.45 -8.87 13.30
CA ASN A 162 26.25 -9.69 13.11
C ASN A 162 25.02 -8.81 12.90
N GLY A 163 24.85 -7.75 13.71
CA GLY A 163 23.78 -6.76 13.59
C GLY A 163 23.80 -6.04 12.23
N ILE A 164 24.96 -5.58 11.78
CA ILE A 164 25.10 -4.94 10.45
C ILE A 164 24.78 -5.93 9.34
N THR A 165 25.30 -7.17 9.42
CA THR A 165 25.02 -8.20 8.42
C THR A 165 23.53 -8.56 8.38
N MET A 166 22.88 -8.68 9.55
CA MET A 166 21.45 -8.88 9.69
C MET A 166 20.66 -7.75 9.04
N MET A 167 21.02 -6.49 9.29
CA MET A 167 20.34 -5.33 8.71
C MET A 167 20.47 -5.31 7.18
N VAL A 168 21.67 -5.56 6.64
CA VAL A 168 21.90 -5.60 5.18
C VAL A 168 21.10 -6.73 4.53
N VAL A 169 21.20 -7.95 5.07
CA VAL A 169 20.49 -9.12 4.52
C VAL A 169 18.98 -8.96 4.68
N GLY A 170 18.51 -8.53 5.84
CA GLY A 170 17.10 -8.26 6.11
C GLY A 170 16.53 -7.18 5.19
N THR A 171 17.29 -6.11 4.93
CA THR A 171 16.90 -5.06 3.99
C THR A 171 16.84 -5.59 2.56
N ALA A 172 17.83 -6.38 2.12
CA ALA A 172 17.84 -6.96 0.78
C ALA A 172 16.65 -7.90 0.55
N VAL A 173 16.39 -8.80 1.50
CA VAL A 173 15.26 -9.74 1.45
C VAL A 173 13.92 -8.99 1.52
N GLY A 174 13.82 -8.00 2.41
CA GLY A 174 12.67 -7.11 2.51
C GLY A 174 12.40 -6.35 1.21
N ALA A 175 13.45 -5.85 0.55
CA ALA A 175 13.33 -5.14 -0.73
C ALA A 175 12.80 -6.05 -1.85
N VAL A 176 13.23 -7.31 -1.90
CA VAL A 176 12.69 -8.30 -2.86
C VAL A 176 11.20 -8.55 -2.61
N LEU A 177 10.83 -8.81 -1.35
CA LEU A 177 9.42 -9.04 -0.99
C LEU A 177 8.55 -7.80 -1.23
N ALA A 178 9.05 -6.61 -0.91
CA ALA A 178 8.39 -5.35 -1.17
C ALA A 178 8.20 -5.12 -2.68
N PHE A 179 9.22 -5.42 -3.49
CA PHE A 179 9.13 -5.33 -4.96
C PHE A 179 8.08 -6.31 -5.51
N CYS A 180 8.05 -7.56 -5.04
CA CYS A 180 7.03 -8.53 -5.43
C CYS A 180 5.62 -8.05 -5.05
N LEU A 181 5.42 -7.63 -3.79
CA LEU A 181 4.13 -7.13 -3.31
C LEU A 181 3.68 -5.89 -4.10
N PHE A 182 4.57 -4.93 -4.30
CA PHE A 182 4.33 -3.74 -5.10
C PHE A 182 3.93 -4.10 -6.53
N SER A 183 4.68 -5.00 -7.17
CA SER A 183 4.41 -5.42 -8.55
C SER A 183 3.05 -6.08 -8.70
N LEU A 184 2.60 -6.84 -7.70
CA LEU A 184 1.27 -7.45 -7.69
C LEU A 184 0.15 -6.44 -7.40
N THR A 185 0.41 -5.38 -6.63
CA THR A 185 -0.65 -4.55 -6.05
C THR A 185 -0.82 -3.18 -6.71
N VAL A 186 0.25 -2.56 -7.23
CA VAL A 186 0.29 -1.13 -7.60
C VAL A 186 -0.83 -0.69 -8.54
N THR A 187 -1.14 -1.47 -9.57
CA THR A 187 -2.22 -1.18 -10.53
C THR A 187 -3.40 -2.14 -10.40
N SER A 188 -3.26 -3.27 -9.70
CA SER A 188 -4.35 -4.23 -9.50
C SER A 188 -5.54 -3.64 -8.73
N LEU A 189 -5.30 -2.88 -7.66
CA LEU A 189 -6.35 -2.29 -6.84
C LEU A 189 -7.19 -1.24 -7.61
N PRO A 190 -6.58 -0.23 -8.27
CA PRO A 190 -7.36 0.69 -9.08
C PRO A 190 -8.02 0.01 -10.28
N LEU A 191 -7.38 -1.02 -10.87
CA LEU A 191 -7.99 -1.82 -11.95
C LEU A 191 -9.23 -2.58 -11.50
N LEU A 192 -9.22 -3.22 -10.32
CA LEU A 192 -10.38 -3.91 -9.76
C LEU A 192 -11.50 -2.96 -9.33
N LEU A 193 -11.17 -1.71 -9.01
CA LEU A 193 -12.15 -0.67 -8.74
C LEU A 193 -12.82 -0.21 -10.04
N ASP A 194 -12.01 0.06 -11.06
CA ASP A 194 -12.44 0.63 -12.35
C ASP A 194 -13.16 -0.40 -13.23
N ARG A 195 -12.73 -1.66 -13.19
CA ARG A 195 -13.22 -2.74 -14.07
C ARG A 195 -13.63 -3.97 -13.28
N GLU A 196 -14.56 -4.73 -13.85
CA GLU A 196 -15.02 -6.00 -13.28
C GLU A 196 -14.16 -7.16 -13.81
N LEU A 197 -12.95 -7.26 -13.24
CA LEU A 197 -11.98 -8.31 -13.55
C LEU A 197 -11.75 -9.23 -12.34
N ASP A 198 -11.28 -10.44 -12.63
CA ASP A 198 -10.77 -11.35 -11.60
C ASP A 198 -9.45 -10.81 -10.99
N PHE A 199 -9.24 -11.07 -9.69
CA PHE A 199 -8.06 -10.57 -8.97
C PHE A 199 -6.75 -11.15 -9.49
N ILE A 200 -6.73 -12.40 -9.97
CA ILE A 200 -5.54 -13.02 -10.55
C ILE A 200 -5.19 -12.31 -11.85
N THR A 201 -6.18 -12.10 -12.72
CA THR A 201 -5.99 -11.32 -13.95
C THR A 201 -5.45 -9.92 -13.65
N ALA A 202 -6.03 -9.21 -12.68
CA ALA A 202 -5.56 -7.88 -12.29
C ALA A 202 -4.12 -7.89 -11.76
N MET A 203 -3.73 -8.90 -10.97
CA MET A 203 -2.35 -9.06 -10.50
C MET A 203 -1.38 -9.37 -11.64
N ILE A 204 -1.78 -10.19 -12.61
CA ILE A 204 -0.95 -10.49 -13.79
C ILE A 204 -0.67 -9.21 -14.58
N PHE A 205 -1.71 -8.43 -14.88
CA PHE A 205 -1.53 -7.15 -15.58
C PHE A 205 -0.73 -6.14 -14.75
N SER A 206 -0.91 -6.13 -13.43
CA SER A 206 -0.09 -5.29 -12.55
C SER A 206 1.39 -5.66 -12.64
N PHE A 207 1.70 -6.95 -12.55
CA PHE A 207 3.07 -7.45 -12.62
C PHE A 207 3.70 -7.17 -13.99
N GLN A 208 2.96 -7.42 -15.07
CA GLN A 208 3.39 -7.10 -16.44
C GLN A 208 3.63 -5.60 -16.62
N SER A 209 2.76 -4.75 -16.07
CA SER A 209 2.88 -3.29 -16.16
C SER A 209 4.17 -2.79 -15.50
N VAL A 210 4.58 -3.41 -14.38
CA VAL A 210 5.85 -3.10 -13.72
C VAL A 210 7.04 -3.59 -14.53
N LEU A 211 7.01 -4.80 -15.09
CA LEU A 211 8.15 -5.31 -15.87
C LEU A 211 8.37 -4.53 -17.17
N GLN A 212 7.30 -4.13 -17.85
CA GLN A 212 7.40 -3.31 -19.07
C GLN A 212 7.88 -1.88 -18.77
N ASN A 213 7.65 -1.39 -17.55
CA ASN A 213 8.00 -0.05 -17.11
C ASN A 213 8.93 -0.06 -15.88
N LEU A 214 9.93 -0.96 -15.88
CA LEU A 214 10.69 -1.29 -14.68
C LEU A 214 11.34 -0.05 -14.01
N VAL A 215 12.03 0.77 -14.80
CA VAL A 215 12.77 1.94 -14.31
C VAL A 215 11.84 2.97 -13.64
N PRO A 216 10.79 3.51 -14.32
CA PRO A 216 9.88 4.46 -13.68
C PRO A 216 9.08 3.84 -12.53
N MET A 217 8.72 2.56 -12.59
CA MET A 217 7.95 1.88 -11.53
C MET A 217 8.78 1.60 -10.27
N VAL A 218 10.05 1.21 -10.42
CA VAL A 218 10.98 1.13 -9.28
C VAL A 218 11.21 2.52 -8.70
N GLY A 219 11.36 3.54 -9.54
CA GLY A 219 11.45 4.94 -9.09
C GLY A 219 10.21 5.39 -8.30
N TRP A 220 9.01 5.01 -8.76
CA TRP A 220 7.75 5.26 -8.05
C TRP A 220 7.73 4.55 -6.68
N GLY A 221 8.09 3.26 -6.63
CA GLY A 221 8.16 2.49 -5.38
C GLY A 221 9.17 3.06 -4.37
N LEU A 222 10.34 3.51 -4.83
CA LEU A 222 11.34 4.18 -3.99
C LEU A 222 10.82 5.52 -3.47
N MET A 223 10.10 6.27 -4.30
CA MET A 223 9.52 7.54 -3.89
C MET A 223 8.40 7.35 -2.85
N ILE A 224 7.51 6.36 -3.03
CA ILE A 224 6.53 5.97 -2.01
C ILE A 224 7.25 5.65 -0.69
N SER A 225 8.26 4.78 -0.74
CA SER A 225 9.00 4.36 0.45
C SER A 225 9.66 5.54 1.17
N GLY A 226 10.33 6.42 0.42
CA GLY A 226 10.98 7.61 0.98
C GLY A 226 9.98 8.61 1.57
N LEU A 227 8.87 8.89 0.88
CA LEU A 227 7.83 9.80 1.37
C LEU A 227 7.12 9.24 2.61
N MET A 228 6.88 7.92 2.67
CA MET A 228 6.30 7.27 3.84
C MET A 228 7.23 7.40 5.05
N LEU A 229 8.53 7.13 4.88
CA LEU A 229 9.52 7.32 5.95
C LEU A 229 9.55 8.77 6.44
N LEU A 230 9.62 9.74 5.52
CA LEU A 230 9.62 11.17 5.87
C LEU A 230 8.31 11.60 6.55
N GLY A 231 7.17 11.05 6.12
CA GLY A 231 5.86 11.33 6.70
C GLY A 231 5.66 10.76 8.11
N MET A 232 6.40 9.70 8.46
CA MET A 232 6.39 9.11 9.80
C MET A 232 7.22 9.92 10.81
N LEU A 233 8.28 10.62 10.38
CA LEU A 233 9.17 11.40 11.25
C LEU A 233 8.46 12.40 12.17
N PRO A 234 7.50 13.24 11.70
CA PRO A 234 6.75 14.16 12.56
C PRO A 234 5.63 13.42 13.29
N PHE A 235 5.95 12.34 14.02
CA PHE A 235 5.01 11.57 14.82
C PHE A 235 3.80 11.05 14.01
N PHE A 236 4.06 10.48 12.83
CA PHE A 236 3.04 10.02 11.88
C PHE A 236 2.13 11.11 11.29
N LEU A 237 2.17 12.35 11.76
CA LEU A 237 1.27 13.43 11.29
C LEU A 237 1.51 13.79 9.82
N GLY A 238 2.71 13.57 9.29
CA GLY A 238 3.02 13.76 7.88
C GLY A 238 2.22 12.82 6.96
N LEU A 239 1.72 11.70 7.50
CA LEU A 239 0.86 10.77 6.75
C LEU A 239 -0.49 11.38 6.38
N PHE A 240 -0.96 12.42 7.08
CA PHE A 240 -2.16 13.18 6.67
C PHE A 240 -2.01 13.85 5.30
N VAL A 241 -0.78 14.07 4.83
CA VAL A 241 -0.49 14.64 3.52
C VAL A 241 0.03 13.55 2.58
N VAL A 242 0.97 12.74 3.03
CA VAL A 242 1.64 11.75 2.17
C VAL A 242 0.66 10.70 1.67
N LEU A 243 -0.17 10.11 2.54
CA LEU A 243 -1.06 9.01 2.14
C LEU A 243 -2.13 9.45 1.14
N PRO A 244 -2.87 10.56 1.36
CA PRO A 244 -3.86 11.00 0.40
C PRO A 244 -3.25 11.32 -0.96
N VAL A 245 -2.12 12.03 -0.97
CA VAL A 245 -1.44 12.42 -2.21
C VAL A 245 -0.98 11.18 -2.97
N LEU A 246 -0.38 10.20 -2.29
CA LEU A 246 0.06 8.95 -2.92
C LEU A 246 -1.11 8.10 -3.41
N GLY A 247 -2.21 8.02 -2.66
CA GLY A 247 -3.42 7.31 -3.08
C GLY A 247 -4.01 7.91 -4.36
N HIS A 248 -4.26 9.21 -4.39
CA HIS A 248 -4.73 9.90 -5.61
C HIS A 248 -3.74 9.77 -6.76
N ALA A 249 -2.44 9.93 -6.50
CA ALA A 249 -1.40 9.80 -7.52
C ALA A 249 -1.34 8.38 -8.11
N THR A 250 -1.62 7.34 -7.33
CA THR A 250 -1.61 5.95 -7.79
C THR A 250 -2.76 5.70 -8.78
N TRP A 251 -3.94 6.28 -8.54
CA TRP A 251 -5.03 6.29 -9.53
C TRP A 251 -4.59 6.92 -10.85
N HIS A 252 -3.97 8.10 -10.78
CA HIS A 252 -3.47 8.82 -11.96
C HIS A 252 -2.33 8.10 -12.67
N LEU A 253 -1.51 7.35 -11.95
CA LEU A 253 -0.47 6.51 -12.54
C LEU A 253 -1.10 5.31 -13.26
N TYR A 254 -2.07 4.64 -12.64
CA TYR A 254 -2.85 3.56 -13.25
C TYR A 254 -3.47 3.99 -14.58
N ARG A 255 -4.17 5.13 -14.62
CA ARG A 255 -4.80 5.68 -15.85
C ARG A 255 -3.81 6.01 -16.97
N ARG A 256 -2.52 6.16 -16.66
CA ARG A 256 -1.45 6.40 -17.65
C ARG A 256 -0.81 5.11 -18.14
N VAL A 257 -0.84 4.07 -17.31
CA VAL A 257 -0.18 2.79 -17.56
C VAL A 257 -1.12 1.80 -18.25
N MET A 258 -2.43 1.93 -18.01
CA MET A 258 -3.44 1.04 -18.58
C MET A 258 -4.43 1.83 -19.42
N SER A 259 -4.52 1.46 -20.70
CA SER A 259 -5.51 1.95 -21.65
C SER A 259 -6.52 0.84 -21.97
N PHE A 260 -7.70 1.23 -22.42
CA PHE A 260 -8.77 0.31 -22.78
C PHE A 260 -9.25 0.67 -24.19
N GLU A 261 -9.45 -0.35 -25.02
CA GLU A 261 -10.14 -0.20 -26.31
C GLU A 261 -11.64 -0.12 -26.02
N ASP A 262 -12.21 1.08 -26.10
CA ASP A 262 -13.65 1.31 -26.07
C ASP A 262 -14.21 1.38 -27.50
#